data_AF-A0A2J8XWL4-F1
#
_entry.id   AF-A0A2J8XWL4-F1
#
_cell.length_a   1.000
_cell.length_b   1.000
_cell.length_c   1.000
_cell.angle_alpha   90.00
_cell.angle_beta   90.00
_cell.angle_gamma   90.00
#
_symmetry.space_group_name_H-M   'P 1'
#
loop_
_entity.id
_entity.type
_entity.pdbx_description
1 polymer ?
#
loop_
_entity_poly.entity_id
_entity_poly.type
_entity_poly.pdbx_seq_one_letter_code
_entity_poly.pdbx_strand_id
1 'polypeptide(L)'
;MERGVKNKQDFMDLSICTREKLAHVRNCKTGSSGIPVKLVTNLFNLDFPQDWQLYQYHVTYIPDLASRRLRIALLYSHSELSNKAKAFDGAILFLSQKLEEKVTELSSETQRGETIKMTITLKRELPSSSPVCIQVFNIIFRKILKKLSMYQIGRNFYNPSEPMEIPQHKLSLWPGFAISVSYFERKLLFSADVSYKVLRNETVLEFMTALCQRTGLSCFTQMCEKQLIGLIVLTRYNNRTYSIDDIDWSVKPTHTFQKRDGTEITYVDYYKQQYDITVSDLNQPMLVSLLKRKRNDNSEARLAHLIPELCFLTGLTGQATSDFQLMKAVAEKTRLSPSGRQQRLARLVDDIQRNTNARFELETWGLHFGSQISLTGRIVPSEKILMQDHICQPVSAADWSKDIRTCKILNAQSLNTWLILCSDRTEHVAESFLNCLRRVAGSMGFNVDYPKM
;
A
#
# COMPACT_ATOMS: atom_id res chain seq x y z
N MET A 1 -6.67 32.59 -10.92
CA MET A 1 -6.17 31.63 -11.94
C MET A 1 -6.12 30.25 -11.32
N GLU A 2 -7.20 29.51 -11.47
CA GLU A 2 -7.40 28.17 -10.92
C GLU A 2 -6.52 27.15 -11.66
N ARG A 3 -5.60 26.50 -10.96
CA ARG A 3 -4.93 25.29 -11.46
C ARG A 3 -5.70 24.08 -10.93
N GLY A 4 -6.67 23.65 -11.72
CA GLY A 4 -7.42 22.42 -11.50
C GLY A 4 -6.50 21.21 -11.40
N VAL A 5 -6.48 20.60 -10.23
CA VAL A 5 -5.94 19.25 -10.01
C VAL A 5 -6.85 18.29 -10.78
N LYS A 6 -6.40 17.88 -11.97
CA LYS A 6 -6.99 16.75 -12.69
C LYS A 6 -6.84 15.52 -11.82
N ASN A 7 -7.90 15.18 -11.10
CA ASN A 7 -8.11 13.87 -10.51
C ASN A 7 -7.91 12.83 -11.61
N LYS A 8 -6.79 12.09 -11.54
CA LYS A 8 -6.58 10.89 -12.36
C LYS A 8 -7.75 9.97 -12.09
N GLN A 9 -8.62 9.85 -13.11
CA GLN A 9 -9.66 8.85 -13.18
C GLN A 9 -9.06 7.49 -12.82
N ASP A 10 -9.77 6.78 -11.94
CA ASP A 10 -9.63 5.35 -11.73
C ASP A 10 -9.82 4.65 -13.08
N PHE A 11 -8.74 4.52 -13.86
CA PHE A 11 -8.63 3.43 -14.81
C PHE A 11 -8.49 2.16 -13.97
N MET A 12 -9.62 1.63 -13.52
CA MET A 12 -9.75 0.19 -13.47
C MET A 12 -9.40 -0.26 -14.88
N ASP A 13 -8.36 -1.10 -15.02
CA ASP A 13 -8.17 -1.90 -16.20
C ASP A 13 -9.45 -2.77 -16.34
N LEU A 14 -10.53 -2.17 -16.86
CA LEU A 14 -11.34 -2.84 -17.87
C LEU A 14 -10.28 -3.50 -18.74
N SER A 15 -10.33 -4.82 -18.83
CA SER A 15 -9.51 -5.61 -19.72
C SER A 15 -9.63 -5.00 -21.13
N ILE A 16 -8.83 -3.97 -21.43
CA ILE A 16 -8.63 -3.46 -22.76
C ILE A 16 -7.88 -4.63 -23.37
N CYS A 17 -8.62 -5.52 -24.03
CA CYS A 17 -8.07 -6.59 -24.80
C CYS A 17 -7.42 -5.94 -26.04
N THR A 18 -6.34 -5.19 -25.83
CA THR A 18 -5.47 -4.61 -26.87
C THR A 18 -4.95 -5.70 -27.81
N ARG A 19 -5.04 -6.97 -27.37
CA ARG A 19 -4.76 -8.19 -28.12
C ARG A 19 -5.39 -8.24 -29.50
N GLU A 20 -6.65 -7.83 -29.67
CA GLU A 20 -7.30 -7.87 -30.98
C GLU A 20 -6.66 -6.88 -31.96
N LYS A 21 -6.06 -5.81 -31.44
CA LYS A 21 -5.44 -4.73 -32.23
C LYS A 21 -3.95 -4.94 -32.48
N LEU A 22 -3.31 -5.90 -31.81
CA LEU A 22 -1.86 -6.14 -31.90
C LEU A 22 -1.57 -7.43 -32.70
N ALA A 23 -1.15 -7.27 -33.96
CA ALA A 23 -0.92 -8.38 -34.90
C ALA A 23 0.00 -9.48 -34.36
N HIS A 24 1.04 -9.11 -33.60
CA HIS A 24 2.05 -10.04 -33.08
C HIS A 24 1.62 -10.88 -31.86
N VAL A 25 0.47 -10.55 -31.23
CA VAL A 25 -0.08 -11.29 -30.07
C VAL A 25 -1.52 -11.76 -30.30
N ARG A 26 -2.05 -11.56 -31.52
CA ARG A 26 -3.40 -11.97 -31.91
C ARG A 26 -3.65 -13.45 -31.60
N ASN A 27 -2.73 -14.31 -32.03
CA ASN A 27 -2.88 -15.77 -31.91
C ASN A 27 -2.32 -16.32 -30.57
N CYS A 28 -1.13 -15.91 -30.16
CA CYS A 28 -0.50 -16.37 -28.92
C CYS A 28 0.41 -15.28 -28.33
N LYS A 29 0.41 -15.14 -27.01
CA LYS A 29 1.31 -14.22 -26.28
C LYS A 29 2.63 -14.87 -25.85
N THR A 30 2.77 -16.18 -26.05
CA THR A 30 3.92 -16.95 -25.59
C THR A 30 5.03 -16.89 -26.63
N GLY A 31 6.16 -16.31 -26.26
CA GLY A 31 7.36 -16.31 -27.11
C GLY A 31 8.01 -17.69 -27.20
N SER A 32 8.73 -17.93 -28.30
CA SER A 32 9.41 -19.19 -28.61
C SER A 32 10.94 -19.14 -28.52
N SER A 33 11.54 -17.96 -28.32
CA SER A 33 13.00 -17.77 -28.29
C SER A 33 13.61 -17.90 -26.88
N GLY A 34 14.86 -18.35 -26.78
CA GLY A 34 15.60 -18.50 -25.51
C GLY A 34 15.57 -19.91 -24.91
N ILE A 35 16.09 -20.06 -23.70
CA ILE A 35 16.19 -21.36 -23.00
C ILE A 35 15.08 -21.43 -21.93
N PRO A 36 14.22 -22.47 -21.91
CA PRO A 36 13.16 -22.58 -20.92
C PRO A 36 13.74 -22.78 -19.51
N VAL A 37 13.15 -22.10 -18.52
CA VAL A 37 13.53 -22.20 -17.11
C VAL A 37 12.28 -22.26 -16.24
N LYS A 38 12.30 -23.10 -15.19
CA LYS A 38 11.22 -23.14 -14.20
C LYS A 38 11.39 -21.99 -13.21
N LEU A 39 10.33 -21.21 -13.06
CA LEU A 39 10.24 -20.07 -12.15
C LEU A 39 9.19 -20.36 -11.08
N VAL A 40 9.40 -19.82 -9.89
CA VAL A 40 8.41 -19.79 -8.81
C VAL A 40 7.89 -18.36 -8.70
N THR A 41 6.60 -18.21 -8.50
CA THR A 41 5.94 -16.89 -8.43
C THR A 41 5.46 -16.60 -7.03
N ASN A 42 5.20 -15.34 -6.71
CA ASN A 42 4.53 -14.96 -5.46
C ASN A 42 2.99 -15.09 -5.54
N LEU A 43 2.51 -15.98 -6.42
CA LEU A 43 1.09 -16.23 -6.69
C LEU A 43 0.70 -17.61 -6.17
N PHE A 44 -0.42 -17.67 -5.47
CA PHE A 44 -1.00 -18.90 -4.94
C PHE A 44 -2.35 -19.15 -5.60
N ASN A 45 -2.59 -20.40 -5.98
CA ASN A 45 -3.87 -20.77 -6.57
C ASN A 45 -4.99 -20.67 -5.53
N LEU A 46 -6.14 -20.12 -5.92
CA LEU A 46 -7.36 -20.18 -5.13
C LEU A 46 -8.36 -21.08 -5.84
N ASP A 47 -8.56 -22.26 -5.26
CA ASP A 47 -9.50 -23.25 -5.77
C ASP A 47 -10.90 -23.00 -5.21
N PHE A 48 -11.90 -23.21 -6.05
CA PHE A 48 -13.31 -23.13 -5.71
C PHE A 48 -14.10 -24.17 -6.53
N PRO A 49 -15.30 -24.60 -6.06
CA PRO A 49 -16.15 -25.54 -6.79
C PRO A 49 -16.49 -25.06 -8.20
N GLN A 50 -16.63 -25.98 -9.16
CA GLN A 50 -16.92 -25.60 -10.56
C GLN A 50 -18.20 -24.77 -10.72
N ASP A 51 -19.21 -25.05 -9.89
CA ASP A 51 -20.50 -24.35 -9.88
C ASP A 51 -20.54 -23.15 -8.93
N TRP A 52 -19.38 -22.63 -8.52
CA TRP A 52 -19.33 -21.49 -7.60
C TRP A 52 -19.92 -20.25 -8.26
N GLN A 53 -20.90 -19.65 -7.59
CA GLN A 53 -21.54 -18.41 -7.99
C GLN A 53 -21.68 -17.47 -6.79
N LEU A 54 -21.66 -16.17 -7.07
CA LEU A 54 -21.91 -15.14 -6.07
C LEU A 54 -23.29 -14.54 -6.31
N TYR A 55 -24.14 -14.61 -5.31
CA TYR A 55 -25.50 -14.10 -5.37
C TYR A 55 -25.55 -12.71 -4.74
N GLN A 56 -25.92 -11.71 -5.55
CA GLN A 56 -26.05 -10.32 -5.11
C GLN A 56 -27.51 -10.00 -4.81
N TYR A 57 -27.77 -9.61 -3.57
CA TYR A 57 -29.07 -9.20 -3.06
C TYR A 57 -29.07 -7.72 -2.68
N HIS A 58 -30.23 -7.09 -2.83
CA HIS A 58 -30.50 -5.77 -2.26
C HIS A 58 -31.38 -5.93 -1.01
N VAL A 59 -31.01 -5.23 0.07
CA VAL A 59 -31.73 -5.29 1.35
C VAL A 59 -32.34 -3.94 1.67
N THR A 60 -33.65 -3.90 1.83
CA THR A 60 -34.42 -2.72 2.24
C THR A 60 -35.04 -2.94 3.62
N TYR A 61 -35.19 -1.86 4.39
CA TYR A 61 -35.73 -1.88 5.76
C TYR A 61 -36.95 -0.96 5.83
N ILE A 62 -37.98 -1.39 6.55
CA ILE A 62 -39.18 -0.61 6.86
C ILE A 62 -39.42 -0.72 8.37
N PRO A 63 -39.32 0.38 9.14
CA PRO A 63 -38.95 1.75 8.72
C PRO A 63 -37.49 1.86 8.24
N ASP A 64 -37.17 2.93 7.49
CA ASP A 64 -35.79 3.14 7.03
C ASP A 64 -34.85 3.45 8.20
N LEU A 65 -33.69 2.78 8.22
CA LEU A 65 -32.74 2.86 9.32
C LEU A 65 -31.51 3.65 8.89
N ALA A 66 -31.27 4.85 9.40
CA ALA A 66 -30.05 5.59 9.05
C ALA A 66 -28.75 4.86 9.46
N SER A 67 -28.78 4.08 10.55
CA SER A 67 -27.59 3.41 11.08
C SER A 67 -27.21 2.16 10.31
N ARG A 68 -26.13 2.25 9.50
CA ARG A 68 -25.53 1.08 8.82
C ARG A 68 -25.15 -0.05 9.79
N ARG A 69 -24.65 0.26 10.98
CA ARG A 69 -24.26 -0.77 11.97
C ARG A 69 -25.48 -1.55 12.43
N LEU A 70 -26.59 -0.85 12.67
CA LEU A 70 -27.85 -1.46 13.07
C LEU A 70 -28.41 -2.35 11.95
N ARG A 71 -28.42 -1.87 10.70
CA ARG A 71 -28.80 -2.70 9.53
C ARG A 71 -28.01 -4.01 9.49
N ILE A 72 -26.69 -3.94 9.64
CA ILE A 72 -25.83 -5.13 9.62
C ILE A 72 -26.15 -6.08 10.79
N ALA A 73 -26.31 -5.53 12.01
CA ALA A 73 -26.60 -6.33 13.19
C ALA A 73 -27.94 -7.07 13.07
N LEU A 74 -28.99 -6.36 12.63
CA LEU A 74 -30.32 -6.94 12.41
C LEU A 74 -30.28 -8.01 11.31
N LEU A 75 -29.63 -7.76 10.18
CA LEU A 75 -29.54 -8.77 9.14
C LEU A 75 -28.83 -10.04 9.64
N TYR A 76 -27.78 -9.88 10.44
CA TYR A 76 -26.95 -11.00 10.90
C TYR A 76 -27.54 -11.76 12.09
N SER A 77 -28.59 -11.24 12.76
CA SER A 77 -29.29 -11.97 13.83
C SER A 77 -30.20 -13.08 13.30
N HIS A 78 -30.46 -13.14 11.99
CA HIS A 78 -31.36 -14.11 11.39
C HIS A 78 -30.68 -15.46 11.17
N SER A 79 -31.38 -16.53 11.57
CA SER A 79 -30.87 -17.90 11.51
C SER A 79 -30.66 -18.38 10.06
N GLU A 80 -31.50 -17.92 9.13
CA GLU A 80 -31.52 -18.19 7.70
C GLU A 80 -30.20 -17.79 7.01
N LEU A 81 -29.52 -16.80 7.58
CA LEU A 81 -28.24 -16.29 7.13
C LEU A 81 -27.06 -16.77 8.00
N SER A 82 -27.32 -17.35 9.16
CA SER A 82 -26.27 -17.68 10.14
C SER A 82 -25.27 -18.70 9.59
N ASN A 83 -25.75 -19.74 8.91
CA ASN A 83 -24.91 -20.80 8.33
C ASN A 83 -24.38 -20.48 6.91
N LYS A 84 -24.70 -19.30 6.36
CA LYS A 84 -24.30 -18.92 4.99
C LYS A 84 -23.12 -17.95 5.01
N ALA A 85 -22.19 -18.12 4.07
CA ALA A 85 -21.13 -17.15 3.83
C ALA A 85 -21.75 -15.84 3.35
N LYS A 86 -21.51 -14.77 4.10
CA LYS A 86 -22.19 -13.49 3.90
C LYS A 86 -21.24 -12.29 3.99
N ALA A 87 -21.43 -11.35 3.08
CA ALA A 87 -20.80 -10.05 3.12
C ALA A 87 -21.85 -8.97 2.84
N PHE A 88 -22.09 -8.12 3.84
CA PHE A 88 -23.09 -7.06 3.77
C PHE A 88 -22.47 -5.68 4.01
N ASP A 89 -22.81 -4.71 3.16
CA ASP A 89 -22.30 -3.34 3.26
C ASP A 89 -23.30 -2.33 3.84
N GLY A 90 -24.52 -2.76 4.17
CA GLY A 90 -25.63 -1.91 4.64
C GLY A 90 -26.76 -1.73 3.63
N ALA A 91 -26.55 -2.10 2.36
CA ALA A 91 -27.59 -2.08 1.31
C ALA A 91 -27.50 -3.26 0.35
N ILE A 92 -26.29 -3.78 0.09
CA ILE A 92 -26.03 -4.91 -0.79
C ILE A 92 -25.48 -6.07 0.04
N LEU A 93 -26.16 -7.22 -0.06
CA LEU A 93 -25.77 -8.48 0.56
C LEU A 93 -25.23 -9.42 -0.52
N PHE A 94 -24.05 -9.98 -0.28
CA PHE A 94 -23.47 -11.05 -1.08
C PHE A 94 -23.54 -12.36 -0.31
N LEU A 95 -24.03 -13.41 -0.97
CA LEU A 95 -24.07 -14.78 -0.46
C LEU A 95 -23.36 -15.74 -1.41
N SER A 96 -22.72 -16.77 -0.86
CA SER A 96 -22.18 -17.91 -1.63
C SER A 96 -23.24 -18.93 -2.04
N GLN A 97 -24.37 -18.95 -1.34
CA GLN A 97 -25.49 -19.85 -1.59
C GLN A 97 -26.75 -19.05 -1.86
N LYS A 98 -27.53 -19.51 -2.84
CA LYS A 98 -28.81 -18.90 -3.19
C LYS A 98 -29.81 -19.08 -2.05
N LEU A 99 -30.62 -18.05 -1.81
CA LEU A 99 -31.86 -18.15 -1.03
C LEU A 99 -32.92 -18.90 -1.85
N GLU A 100 -33.80 -19.62 -1.17
CA GLU A 100 -34.87 -20.40 -1.82
C GLU A 100 -35.78 -19.50 -2.66
N GLU A 101 -36.17 -18.36 -2.08
CA GLU A 101 -37.02 -17.38 -2.73
C GLU A 101 -36.20 -16.25 -3.37
N LYS A 102 -36.74 -15.68 -4.46
CA LYS A 102 -36.15 -14.47 -5.08
C LYS A 102 -36.29 -13.24 -4.19
N VAL A 103 -37.36 -13.19 -3.40
CA VAL A 103 -37.63 -12.15 -2.42
C VAL A 103 -37.87 -12.85 -1.11
N THR A 104 -37.04 -12.58 -0.11
CA THR A 104 -37.20 -13.13 1.24
C THR A 104 -37.53 -11.99 2.18
N GLU A 105 -38.66 -12.10 2.89
CA GLU A 105 -39.08 -11.14 3.89
C GLU A 105 -38.74 -11.66 5.29
N LEU A 106 -38.08 -10.83 6.08
CA LEU A 106 -37.69 -11.12 7.45
C LEU A 106 -38.21 -10.01 8.37
N SER A 107 -38.61 -10.36 9.58
CA SER A 107 -39.06 -9.39 10.58
C SER A 107 -38.23 -9.54 11.85
N SER A 108 -37.75 -8.42 12.38
CA SER A 108 -37.06 -8.37 13.67
C SER A 108 -37.67 -7.33 14.57
N GLU A 109 -37.77 -7.63 15.86
CA GLU A 109 -38.12 -6.64 16.87
C GLU A 109 -36.85 -6.03 17.46
N THR A 110 -36.84 -4.70 17.58
CA THR A 110 -35.78 -4.01 18.31
C THR A 110 -35.94 -4.20 19.81
N GLN A 111 -34.89 -3.90 20.58
CA GLN A 111 -34.96 -3.84 22.06
C GLN A 111 -36.02 -2.85 22.58
N ARG A 112 -36.56 -1.98 21.71
CA ARG A 112 -37.60 -1.00 22.03
C ARG A 112 -39.02 -1.48 21.64
N GLY A 113 -39.16 -2.71 21.14
CA GLY A 113 -40.44 -3.28 20.72
C GLY A 113 -40.90 -2.85 19.32
N GLU A 114 -40.10 -2.10 18.57
CA GLU A 114 -40.44 -1.72 17.19
C GLU A 114 -40.16 -2.90 16.24
N THR A 115 -41.16 -3.31 15.48
CA THR A 115 -41.02 -4.32 14.43
C THR A 115 -40.43 -3.69 13.17
N ILE A 116 -39.25 -4.16 12.77
CA ILE A 116 -38.56 -3.79 11.55
C ILE A 116 -38.75 -4.92 10.54
N LYS A 117 -39.38 -4.60 9.41
CA LYS A 117 -39.48 -5.49 8.25
C LYS A 117 -38.28 -5.28 7.34
N MET A 118 -37.68 -6.38 6.87
CA MET A 118 -36.56 -6.38 5.95
C MET A 118 -36.91 -7.22 4.73
N THR A 119 -36.63 -6.68 3.56
CA THR A 119 -36.88 -7.38 2.30
C THR A 119 -35.55 -7.60 1.59
N ILE A 120 -35.21 -8.86 1.36
CA ILE A 120 -33.98 -9.29 0.69
C ILE A 120 -34.35 -9.71 -0.73
N THR A 121 -33.98 -8.93 -1.73
CA THR A 121 -34.32 -9.19 -3.13
C THR A 121 -33.09 -9.60 -3.95
N LEU A 122 -33.13 -10.77 -4.59
CA LEU A 122 -32.08 -11.21 -5.51
C LEU A 122 -32.04 -10.28 -6.73
N LYS A 123 -30.87 -9.72 -7.03
CA LYS A 123 -30.65 -8.84 -8.18
C LYS A 123 -29.83 -9.48 -9.28
N ARG A 124 -28.74 -10.17 -8.93
CA ARG A 124 -27.80 -10.73 -9.91
C ARG A 124 -27.19 -12.04 -9.41
N GLU A 125 -26.95 -12.93 -10.35
CA GLU A 125 -26.12 -14.13 -10.19
C GLU A 125 -24.81 -13.84 -10.92
N LEU A 126 -23.70 -13.81 -10.19
CA LEU A 126 -22.42 -13.37 -10.70
C LEU A 126 -21.47 -14.56 -10.81
N PRO A 127 -20.88 -14.81 -12.00
CA PRO A 127 -19.83 -15.80 -12.12
C PRO A 127 -18.59 -15.34 -11.37
N SER A 128 -17.73 -16.29 -11.00
CA SER A 128 -16.50 -16.04 -10.27
C SER A 128 -15.57 -15.02 -10.95
N SER A 129 -15.59 -14.90 -12.28
CA SER A 129 -14.81 -13.95 -13.08
C SER A 129 -15.29 -12.50 -13.04
N SER A 130 -16.47 -12.22 -12.47
CA SER A 130 -17.02 -10.87 -12.40
C SER A 130 -16.11 -9.93 -11.58
N PRO A 131 -15.90 -8.67 -12.00
CA PRO A 131 -15.14 -7.68 -11.22
C PRO A 131 -15.71 -7.46 -9.81
N VAL A 132 -17.02 -7.64 -9.63
CA VAL A 132 -17.67 -7.55 -8.31
C VAL A 132 -17.22 -8.69 -7.40
N CYS A 133 -17.06 -9.90 -7.93
CA CYS A 133 -16.53 -11.05 -7.19
C CYS A 133 -15.11 -10.79 -6.69
N ILE A 134 -14.25 -10.17 -7.53
CA ILE A 134 -12.89 -9.76 -7.13
C ILE A 134 -12.93 -8.80 -5.93
N GLN A 135 -13.85 -7.85 -5.91
CA GLN A 135 -14.02 -6.95 -4.76
C GLN A 135 -14.43 -7.72 -3.49
N VAL A 136 -15.33 -8.69 -3.61
CA VAL A 136 -15.76 -9.55 -2.51
C VAL A 136 -14.61 -10.41 -2.00
N PHE A 137 -13.81 -11.03 -2.87
CA PHE A 137 -12.61 -11.76 -2.46
C PHE A 137 -11.63 -10.87 -1.68
N ASN A 138 -11.39 -9.64 -2.16
CA ASN A 138 -10.57 -8.69 -1.42
C ASN A 138 -11.19 -8.28 -0.07
N ILE A 139 -12.52 -8.33 0.11
CA ILE A 139 -13.15 -8.12 1.43
C ILE A 139 -12.95 -9.34 2.34
N ILE A 140 -13.05 -10.55 1.80
CA ILE A 140 -12.84 -11.80 2.54
C ILE A 140 -11.41 -11.86 3.07
N PHE A 141 -10.40 -11.65 2.22
CA PHE A 141 -9.01 -11.67 2.67
C PHE A 141 -8.69 -10.56 3.68
N ARG A 142 -9.36 -9.41 3.59
CA ARG A 142 -9.26 -8.37 4.63
C ARG A 142 -9.78 -8.82 5.99
N LYS A 143 -10.82 -9.65 6.04
CA LYS A 143 -11.28 -10.25 7.31
C LYS A 143 -10.31 -11.32 7.81
N ILE A 144 -9.83 -12.18 6.91
CA ILE A 144 -8.87 -13.25 7.22
C ILE A 144 -7.60 -12.67 7.86
N LEU A 145 -6.99 -11.66 7.25
CA LEU A 145 -5.76 -11.05 7.77
C LEU A 145 -5.98 -10.34 9.12
N LYS A 146 -7.17 -9.78 9.36
CA LYS A 146 -7.53 -9.25 10.68
C LYS A 146 -7.63 -10.33 11.75
N LYS A 147 -8.10 -11.54 11.40
CA LYS A 147 -8.11 -12.71 12.30
C LYS A 147 -6.71 -13.23 12.62
N LEU A 148 -5.72 -12.88 11.78
CA LEU A 148 -4.29 -13.09 12.03
C LEU A 148 -3.63 -11.91 12.77
N SER A 149 -4.42 -11.04 13.39
CA SER A 149 -3.93 -9.85 14.12
C SER A 149 -3.12 -8.88 13.26
N MET A 150 -3.28 -8.92 11.94
CA MET A 150 -2.65 -7.96 11.03
C MET A 150 -3.52 -6.71 10.85
N TYR A 151 -2.87 -5.56 10.84
CA TYR A 151 -3.51 -4.25 10.73
C TYR A 151 -3.38 -3.70 9.32
N GLN A 152 -4.50 -3.23 8.78
CA GLN A 152 -4.53 -2.60 7.48
C GLN A 152 -4.01 -1.17 7.57
N ILE A 153 -2.90 -0.87 6.90
CA ILE A 153 -2.41 0.50 6.71
C ILE A 153 -2.38 0.77 5.20
N GLY A 154 -3.30 1.64 4.75
CA GLY A 154 -3.55 1.86 3.32
C GLY A 154 -4.10 0.59 2.65
N ARG A 155 -3.37 0.05 1.67
CA ARG A 155 -3.75 -1.16 0.92
C ARG A 155 -3.10 -2.45 1.45
N ASN A 156 -2.13 -2.32 2.37
CA ASN A 156 -1.29 -3.43 2.83
C ASN A 156 -1.61 -3.77 4.29
N PHE A 157 -1.15 -4.94 4.73
CA PHE A 157 -1.40 -5.51 6.06
C PHE A 157 -0.09 -5.69 6.79
N TYR A 158 0.01 -5.23 8.03
CA TYR A 158 1.25 -5.27 8.81
C TYR A 158 0.99 -5.85 10.20
N ASN A 159 1.97 -6.58 10.73
CA ASN A 159 1.91 -7.14 12.07
C ASN A 159 2.65 -6.21 13.05
N PRO A 160 1.95 -5.54 13.99
CA PRO A 160 2.57 -4.68 14.98
C PRO A 160 3.15 -5.44 16.18
N SER A 161 2.86 -6.74 16.33
CA SER A 161 3.31 -7.54 17.49
C SER A 161 4.81 -7.87 17.44
N GLU A 162 5.41 -7.88 16.25
CA GLU A 162 6.83 -8.18 16.04
C GLU A 162 7.53 -7.06 15.25
N PRO A 163 7.66 -5.86 15.83
CA PRO A 163 8.35 -4.75 15.17
C PRO A 163 9.86 -5.01 15.13
N MET A 164 10.48 -4.68 13.99
CA MET A 164 11.94 -4.66 13.86
C MET A 164 12.44 -3.25 14.13
N GLU A 165 13.14 -3.06 15.25
CA GLU A 165 13.63 -1.74 15.66
C GLU A 165 14.98 -1.38 14.99
N ILE A 166 15.14 -0.09 14.68
CA ILE A 166 16.41 0.54 14.29
C ILE A 166 16.64 1.70 15.28
N PRO A 167 17.19 1.40 16.48
CA PRO A 167 17.28 2.37 17.58
C PRO A 167 18.13 3.59 17.22
N GLN A 168 19.21 3.40 16.46
CA GLN A 168 20.14 4.45 16.03
C GLN A 168 19.45 5.62 15.31
N HIS A 169 18.30 5.35 14.69
CA HIS A 169 17.54 6.35 13.94
C HIS A 169 16.10 6.54 14.45
N LYS A 170 15.78 6.00 15.64
CA LYS A 170 14.43 6.03 16.23
C LYS A 170 13.34 5.53 15.26
N LEU A 171 13.60 4.46 14.51
CA LEU A 171 12.62 3.87 13.59
C LEU A 171 12.18 2.48 14.04
N SER A 172 10.92 2.18 13.81
CA SER A 172 10.34 0.84 13.89
C SER A 172 9.84 0.40 12.52
N LEU A 173 10.15 -0.84 12.14
CA LEU A 173 9.69 -1.45 10.90
C LEU A 173 8.66 -2.52 11.23
N TRP A 174 7.43 -2.35 10.76
CA TRP A 174 6.41 -3.39 10.88
C TRP A 174 6.44 -4.28 9.65
N PRO A 175 6.76 -5.58 9.80
CA PRO A 175 6.69 -6.52 8.70
C PRO A 175 5.24 -6.77 8.29
N GLY A 176 5.02 -7.05 7.02
CA GLY A 176 3.68 -7.24 6.49
C GLY A 176 3.67 -7.74 5.06
N PHE A 177 2.48 -7.68 4.47
CA PHE A 177 2.21 -8.15 3.13
C PHE A 177 1.35 -7.15 2.35
N ALA A 178 1.76 -6.91 1.10
CA ALA A 178 0.90 -6.33 0.08
C ALA A 178 0.14 -7.48 -0.59
N ILE A 179 -1.18 -7.46 -0.50
CA ILE A 179 -2.01 -8.59 -0.94
C ILE A 179 -3.03 -8.11 -1.96
N SER A 180 -3.24 -8.91 -2.99
CA SER A 180 -4.33 -8.72 -3.95
C SER A 180 -4.86 -10.06 -4.44
N VAL A 181 -6.16 -10.11 -4.70
CA VAL A 181 -6.79 -11.22 -5.40
C VAL A 181 -7.22 -10.74 -6.77
N SER A 182 -6.88 -11.49 -7.82
CA SER A 182 -7.21 -11.13 -9.20
C SER A 182 -7.22 -12.36 -10.10
N TYR A 183 -7.92 -12.25 -11.24
CA TYR A 183 -7.82 -13.25 -12.29
C TYR A 183 -6.57 -13.03 -13.11
N PHE A 184 -5.82 -14.11 -13.30
CA PHE A 184 -4.75 -14.17 -14.29
C PHE A 184 -5.13 -15.23 -15.32
N GLU A 185 -5.35 -14.80 -16.55
CA GLU A 185 -5.92 -15.63 -17.61
C GLU A 185 -7.26 -16.25 -17.20
N ARG A 186 -7.27 -17.53 -16.78
CA ARG A 186 -8.45 -18.28 -16.39
C ARG A 186 -8.43 -18.73 -14.93
N LYS A 187 -7.44 -18.31 -14.14
CA LYS A 187 -7.27 -18.74 -12.75
C LYS A 187 -7.41 -17.55 -11.80
N LEU A 188 -8.12 -17.77 -10.70
CA LEU A 188 -8.15 -16.85 -9.58
C LEU A 188 -6.89 -17.06 -8.75
N LEU A 189 -6.04 -16.04 -8.66
CA LEU A 189 -4.79 -16.13 -7.92
C LEU A 189 -4.79 -15.14 -6.77
N PHE A 190 -4.23 -15.60 -5.65
CA PHE A 190 -3.84 -14.78 -4.52
C PHE A 190 -2.40 -14.34 -4.70
N SER A 191 -2.18 -13.04 -4.86
CA SER A 191 -0.86 -12.43 -4.91
C SER A 191 -0.51 -11.88 -3.55
N ALA A 192 0.67 -12.23 -3.04
CA ALA A 192 1.23 -11.66 -1.83
C ALA A 192 2.66 -11.23 -2.07
N ASP A 193 3.04 -10.05 -1.58
CA ASP A 193 4.43 -9.61 -1.57
C ASP A 193 4.83 -9.11 -0.18
N VAL A 194 6.07 -9.39 0.21
CA VAL A 194 6.59 -8.96 1.51
C VAL A 194 6.79 -7.45 1.50
N SER A 195 6.14 -6.77 2.44
CA SER A 195 6.17 -5.33 2.57
C SER A 195 6.56 -4.94 3.99
N TYR A 196 7.11 -3.74 4.15
CA TYR A 196 7.47 -3.18 5.46
C TYR A 196 6.91 -1.78 5.59
N LYS A 197 6.25 -1.50 6.72
CA LYS A 197 5.84 -0.14 7.06
C LYS A 197 6.91 0.47 7.96
N VAL A 198 7.51 1.56 7.49
CA VAL A 198 8.43 2.37 8.29
C VAL A 198 7.62 3.33 9.16
N LEU A 199 7.86 3.27 10.46
CA LEU A 199 7.27 4.12 11.48
C LEU A 199 8.38 4.81 12.27
N ARG A 200 8.12 6.03 12.72
CA ARG A 200 9.03 6.74 13.60
C ARG A 200 8.62 6.49 15.05
N ASN A 201 9.60 6.28 15.90
CA ASN A 201 9.45 6.25 17.35
C ASN A 201 9.62 7.67 17.91
N GLU A 202 8.96 8.62 17.25
CA GLU A 202 8.91 10.03 17.65
C GLU A 202 7.44 10.46 17.54
N THR A 203 6.92 11.08 18.59
CA THR A 203 5.57 11.66 18.58
C THR A 203 5.57 12.97 17.80
N VAL A 204 4.41 13.41 17.33
CA VAL A 204 4.32 14.74 16.69
C VAL A 204 4.67 15.84 17.71
N LEU A 205 4.33 15.66 18.99
CA LEU A 205 4.71 16.60 20.05
C LEU A 205 6.22 16.70 20.25
N GLU A 206 6.94 15.57 20.27
CA GLU A 206 8.40 15.54 20.36
C GLU A 206 9.04 16.23 19.16
N PHE A 207 8.52 15.96 17.96
CA PHE A 207 8.98 16.59 16.73
C PHE A 207 8.76 18.11 16.75
N MET A 208 7.59 18.57 17.19
CA MET A 208 7.29 19.99 17.37
C MET A 208 8.23 20.63 18.40
N THR A 209 8.45 19.98 19.54
CA THR A 209 9.39 20.47 20.56
C THR A 209 10.80 20.62 20.00
N ALA A 210 11.28 19.62 19.25
CA ALA A 210 12.60 19.65 18.61
C ALA A 210 12.70 20.72 17.50
N LEU A 211 11.61 21.06 16.82
CA LEU A 211 11.56 22.17 15.86
C LEU A 211 11.58 23.53 16.56
N CYS A 212 10.86 23.67 17.67
CA CYS A 212 10.84 24.90 18.48
C CYS A 212 12.26 25.24 18.98
N GLN A 213 12.98 24.23 19.48
CA GLN A 213 14.37 24.39 19.95
C GLN A 213 15.35 24.82 18.84
N ARG A 214 15.10 24.44 17.58
CA ARG A 214 16.00 24.74 16.44
C ARG A 214 15.75 26.10 15.80
N THR A 215 14.49 26.50 15.67
CA THR A 215 14.08 27.68 14.87
C THR A 215 13.77 28.91 15.73
N GLY A 216 13.50 28.72 17.03
CA GLY A 216 13.00 29.77 17.91
C GLY A 216 11.50 30.05 17.73
N LEU A 217 10.89 30.79 18.68
CA LEU A 217 9.44 31.00 18.78
C LEU A 217 8.82 31.78 17.60
N SER A 218 9.57 32.66 16.95
CA SER A 218 9.03 33.61 15.96
C SER A 218 8.60 32.97 14.63
N CYS A 219 9.21 31.85 14.22
CA CYS A 219 8.88 31.14 12.98
C CYS A 219 8.37 29.71 13.24
N PHE A 220 8.12 29.37 14.50
CA PHE A 220 7.75 28.01 14.91
C PHE A 220 6.46 27.51 14.27
N THR A 221 5.39 28.31 14.30
CA THR A 221 4.07 27.94 13.78
C THR A 221 4.11 27.66 12.27
N GLN A 222 4.69 28.60 11.51
CA GLN A 222 4.84 28.49 10.06
C GLN A 222 5.69 27.29 9.63
N MET A 223 6.77 26.99 10.37
CA MET A 223 7.60 25.81 10.08
C MET A 223 6.89 24.50 10.42
N CYS A 224 6.14 24.45 11.52
CA CYS A 224 5.33 23.30 11.88
C CYS A 224 4.29 23.00 10.80
N GLU A 225 3.52 23.99 10.37
CA GLU A 225 2.54 23.85 9.29
C GLU A 225 3.19 23.35 7.99
N LYS A 226 4.30 23.97 7.58
CA LYS A 226 5.03 23.58 6.36
C LYS A 226 5.55 22.14 6.39
N GLN A 227 5.99 21.64 7.54
CA GLN A 227 6.57 20.30 7.64
C GLN A 227 5.57 19.21 7.99
N LEU A 228 4.49 19.53 8.71
CA LEU A 228 3.52 18.55 9.20
C LEU A 228 2.28 18.40 8.30
N ILE A 229 1.80 19.47 7.67
CA ILE A 229 0.61 19.41 6.82
C ILE A 229 0.89 18.50 5.61
N GLY A 230 -0.03 17.58 5.35
CA GLY A 230 0.07 16.54 4.33
C GLY A 230 0.78 15.27 4.79
N LEU A 231 1.37 15.24 5.99
CA LEU A 231 1.94 14.01 6.54
C LEU A 231 0.85 13.07 7.07
N ILE A 232 1.16 11.78 7.06
CA ILE A 232 0.30 10.73 7.62
C ILE A 232 0.85 10.35 8.99
N VAL A 233 0.01 10.49 10.02
CA VAL A 233 0.30 10.05 11.39
C VAL A 233 -0.42 8.75 11.71
N LEU A 234 0.16 7.96 12.60
CA LEU A 234 -0.41 6.74 13.16
C LEU A 234 -0.69 6.93 14.63
N THR A 235 -1.91 6.63 15.06
CA THR A 235 -2.30 6.60 16.47
C THR A 235 -2.18 5.18 17.01
N ARG A 236 -1.25 4.93 17.93
CA ARG A 236 -0.94 3.57 18.43
C ARG A 236 -2.08 2.92 19.21
N TYR A 237 -2.93 3.73 19.86
CA TYR A 237 -4.05 3.23 20.68
C TYR A 237 -5.17 2.57 19.88
N ASN A 238 -5.25 2.82 18.56
CA ASN A 238 -6.25 2.19 17.69
C ASN A 238 -5.69 1.72 16.33
N ASN A 239 -4.38 1.88 16.13
CA ASN A 239 -3.65 1.59 14.89
C ASN A 239 -4.29 2.20 13.63
N ARG A 240 -4.85 3.41 13.74
CA ARG A 240 -5.41 4.16 12.62
C ARG A 240 -4.45 5.22 12.13
N THR A 241 -4.48 5.43 10.82
CA THR A 241 -3.72 6.49 10.18
C THR A 241 -4.60 7.66 9.80
N TYR A 242 -4.12 8.87 10.04
CA TYR A 242 -4.78 10.12 9.72
C TYR A 242 -3.86 11.00 8.89
N SER A 243 -4.43 11.76 7.95
CA SER A 243 -3.72 12.81 7.22
C SER A 243 -3.81 14.08 8.05
N ILE A 244 -2.70 14.76 8.32
CA ILE A 244 -2.72 16.09 8.92
C ILE A 244 -3.10 17.05 7.79
N ASP A 245 -4.28 17.66 7.90
CA ASP A 245 -4.75 18.63 6.92
C ASP A 245 -4.57 20.07 7.43
N ASP A 246 -4.60 20.26 8.75
CA ASP A 246 -4.32 21.54 9.41
C ASP A 246 -3.85 21.34 10.86
N ILE A 247 -3.40 22.41 11.52
CA ILE A 247 -3.05 22.44 12.95
C ILE A 247 -3.84 23.57 13.61
N ASP A 248 -4.69 23.21 14.57
CA ASP A 248 -5.45 24.19 15.36
C ASP A 248 -4.66 24.56 16.62
N TRP A 249 -4.18 25.79 16.64
CA TRP A 249 -3.43 26.38 17.76
C TRP A 249 -4.32 26.97 18.85
N SER A 250 -5.62 27.16 18.57
CA SER A 250 -6.58 27.73 19.51
C SER A 250 -7.18 26.67 20.43
N VAL A 251 -7.37 25.45 19.91
CA VAL A 251 -7.93 24.32 20.65
C VAL A 251 -6.82 23.59 21.40
N LYS A 252 -7.10 23.29 22.67
CA LYS A 252 -6.21 22.55 23.58
C LYS A 252 -6.88 21.26 24.07
N PRO A 253 -6.12 20.26 24.56
CA PRO A 253 -6.67 19.05 25.15
C PRO A 253 -7.73 19.27 26.24
N THR A 254 -7.69 20.40 26.95
CA THR A 254 -8.67 20.77 27.99
C THR A 254 -10.03 21.22 27.45
N HIS A 255 -10.15 21.53 26.16
CA HIS A 255 -11.41 21.94 25.57
C HIS A 255 -12.36 20.76 25.36
N THR A 256 -13.66 21.06 25.29
CA THR A 256 -14.72 20.08 25.08
C THR A 256 -15.05 19.90 23.59
N PHE A 257 -15.57 18.72 23.27
CA PHE A 257 -16.19 18.44 21.99
C PHE A 257 -17.45 17.60 22.19
N GLN A 258 -18.39 17.71 21.25
CA GLN A 258 -19.59 16.89 21.26
C GLN A 258 -19.30 15.49 20.72
N LYS A 259 -19.54 14.48 21.55
CA LYS A 259 -19.55 13.08 21.16
C LYS A 259 -20.71 12.80 20.20
N ARG A 260 -20.69 11.62 19.60
CA ARG A 260 -21.75 11.17 18.67
C ARG A 260 -23.11 10.97 19.35
N ASP A 261 -23.12 10.79 20.66
CA ASP A 261 -24.32 10.66 21.48
C ASP A 261 -24.88 12.02 21.94
N GLY A 262 -24.25 13.13 21.52
CA GLY A 262 -24.65 14.49 21.88
C GLY A 262 -24.08 14.97 23.23
N THR A 263 -23.36 14.11 23.97
CA THR A 263 -22.73 14.51 25.23
C THR A 263 -21.44 15.29 25.00
N GLU A 264 -21.19 16.29 25.83
CA GLU A 264 -19.93 17.04 25.80
C GLU A 264 -18.91 16.39 26.73
N ILE A 265 -17.68 16.27 26.24
CA ILE A 265 -16.55 15.75 27.02
C ILE A 265 -15.27 16.50 26.62
N THR A 266 -14.32 16.63 27.54
CA THR A 266 -12.98 17.13 27.19
C THR A 266 -12.20 16.09 26.38
N TYR A 267 -11.21 16.52 25.59
CA TYR A 267 -10.35 15.55 24.90
C TYR A 267 -9.60 14.66 25.89
N VAL A 268 -9.07 15.22 26.97
CA VAL A 268 -8.35 14.46 28.01
C VAL A 268 -9.24 13.37 28.61
N ASP A 269 -10.45 13.73 29.04
CA ASP A 269 -11.36 12.77 29.64
C ASP A 269 -11.81 11.70 28.64
N TYR A 270 -11.99 12.08 27.36
CA TYR A 270 -12.31 11.12 26.32
C TYR A 270 -11.20 10.07 26.14
N TYR A 271 -9.94 10.51 26.05
CA TYR A 271 -8.82 9.57 25.91
C TYR A 271 -8.62 8.71 27.15
N LYS A 272 -8.85 9.27 28.34
CA LYS A 272 -8.80 8.51 29.59
C LYS A 272 -9.93 7.48 29.69
N GLN A 273 -11.17 7.86 29.40
CA GLN A 273 -12.32 6.95 29.47
C GLN A 273 -12.29 5.86 28.37
N GLN A 274 -11.90 6.22 27.16
CA GLN A 274 -12.01 5.32 26.00
C GLN A 274 -10.79 4.41 25.81
N TYR A 275 -9.60 4.88 26.17
CA TYR A 275 -8.34 4.19 25.91
C TYR A 275 -7.43 4.07 27.15
N ASP A 276 -7.85 4.58 28.32
CA ASP A 276 -7.06 4.64 29.56
C ASP A 276 -5.74 5.41 29.44
N ILE A 277 -5.70 6.42 28.55
CA ILE A 277 -4.48 7.21 28.30
C ILE A 277 -4.55 8.53 29.07
N THR A 278 -3.47 8.83 29.80
CA THR A 278 -3.27 10.13 30.45
C THR A 278 -2.41 11.01 29.54
N VAL A 279 -2.88 12.22 29.24
CA VAL A 279 -2.18 13.21 28.41
C VAL A 279 -1.27 14.05 29.31
N SER A 280 -0.01 14.19 28.94
CA SER A 280 0.99 14.88 29.77
C SER A 280 0.97 16.39 29.55
N ASP A 281 1.00 16.83 28.29
CA ASP A 281 1.00 18.27 27.95
C ASP A 281 -0.43 18.75 27.65
N LEU A 282 -0.98 19.58 28.54
CA LEU A 282 -2.34 20.12 28.38
C LEU A 282 -2.40 21.40 27.54
N ASN A 283 -1.24 21.97 27.17
CA ASN A 283 -1.15 23.21 26.40
C ASN A 283 -0.74 22.98 24.94
N GLN A 284 -0.48 21.73 24.54
CA GLN A 284 -0.17 21.39 23.16
C GLN A 284 -1.33 21.75 22.20
N PRO A 285 -1.02 22.13 20.94
CA PRO A 285 -2.03 22.37 19.91
C PRO A 285 -2.68 21.05 19.48
N MET A 286 -3.74 21.13 18.66
CA MET A 286 -4.44 19.95 18.13
C MET A 286 -4.20 19.78 16.64
N LEU A 287 -3.97 18.55 16.18
CA LEU A 287 -3.90 18.25 14.76
C LEU A 287 -5.32 18.10 14.21
N VAL A 288 -5.58 18.69 13.05
CA VAL A 288 -6.87 18.58 12.35
C VAL A 288 -6.73 17.61 11.20
N SER A 289 -7.60 16.61 11.17
CA SER A 289 -7.72 15.66 10.06
C SER A 289 -9.13 15.69 9.48
N LEU A 290 -9.22 15.95 8.18
CA LEU A 290 -10.45 15.86 7.40
C LEU A 290 -10.69 14.39 7.04
N LEU A 291 -11.70 13.79 7.67
CA LEU A 291 -12.06 12.42 7.37
C LEU A 291 -12.69 12.35 5.97
N LYS A 292 -11.97 11.72 5.03
CA LYS A 292 -12.41 11.57 3.63
C LYS A 292 -13.83 11.02 3.55
N ARG A 293 -14.66 11.69 2.72
CA ARG A 293 -16.03 11.29 2.37
C ARG A 293 -16.08 9.82 1.91
N LYS A 294 -17.03 9.03 2.42
CA LYS A 294 -17.52 7.87 1.67
C LYS A 294 -18.39 8.41 0.53
N ARG A 295 -18.21 7.88 -0.69
CA ARG A 295 -18.78 8.39 -1.97
C ARG A 295 -20.29 8.71 -1.98
N ASN A 296 -21.08 8.34 -0.98
CA ASN A 296 -22.55 8.43 -0.98
C ASN A 296 -23.17 9.20 0.21
N ASP A 297 -22.41 9.98 1.00
CA ASP A 297 -22.97 10.77 2.10
C ASP A 297 -22.96 12.27 1.76
N ASN A 298 -24.14 12.90 1.70
CA ASN A 298 -24.33 14.34 1.53
C ASN A 298 -24.04 15.14 2.83
N SER A 299 -23.48 14.49 3.85
CA SER A 299 -23.13 15.12 5.13
C SER A 299 -21.83 15.92 5.05
N GLU A 300 -21.73 16.97 5.87
CA GLU A 300 -20.54 17.80 6.04
C GLU A 300 -19.29 16.96 6.33
N ALA A 301 -18.12 17.44 5.87
CA ALA A 301 -16.84 16.79 6.13
C ALA A 301 -16.58 16.74 7.64
N ARG A 302 -16.42 15.52 8.19
CA ARG A 302 -16.19 15.36 9.63
C ARG A 302 -14.74 15.68 9.96
N LEU A 303 -14.55 16.74 10.74
CA LEU A 303 -13.27 17.11 11.33
C LEU A 303 -12.95 16.18 12.51
N ALA A 304 -11.71 15.73 12.59
CA ALA A 304 -11.19 15.00 13.72
C ALA A 304 -10.00 15.75 14.32
N HIS A 305 -10.10 16.12 15.59
CA HIS A 305 -8.99 16.67 16.36
C HIS A 305 -8.20 15.53 17.01
N LEU A 306 -6.88 15.54 16.83
CA LEU A 306 -5.96 14.54 17.35
C LEU A 306 -4.90 15.22 18.21
N ILE A 307 -4.54 14.59 19.32
CA ILE A 307 -3.51 15.09 20.23
C ILE A 307 -2.12 14.72 19.67
N PRO A 308 -1.21 15.70 19.43
CA PRO A 308 0.13 15.45 18.91
C PRO A 308 0.95 14.42 19.70
N GLU A 309 0.83 14.40 21.03
CA GLU A 309 1.48 13.44 21.93
C GLU A 309 1.12 11.98 21.61
N LEU A 310 -0.10 11.74 21.13
CA LEU A 310 -0.60 10.39 20.83
C LEU A 310 -0.44 9.97 19.36
N CYS A 311 0.12 10.87 18.55
CA CYS A 311 0.31 10.69 17.12
C CYS A 311 1.78 10.43 16.80
N PHE A 312 2.08 9.35 16.10
CA PHE A 312 3.42 9.02 15.65
C PHE A 312 3.56 9.30 14.16
N LEU A 313 4.68 9.90 13.77
CA LEU A 313 4.98 10.16 12.37
C LEU A 313 5.21 8.83 11.62
N THR A 314 4.68 8.73 10.39
CA THR A 314 4.90 7.56 9.53
C THR A 314 5.74 7.89 8.30
N GLY A 315 6.47 6.90 7.80
CA GLY A 315 7.32 7.06 6.63
C GLY A 315 8.59 7.86 6.88
N LEU A 316 9.39 8.01 5.81
CA LEU A 316 10.65 8.75 5.81
C LEU A 316 10.43 10.13 5.18
N THR A 317 11.05 11.17 5.73
CA THR A 317 11.09 12.50 5.11
C THR A 317 12.03 12.47 3.90
N GLY A 318 11.92 13.44 3.00
CA GLY A 318 12.88 13.60 1.90
C GLY A 318 14.34 13.67 2.40
N GLN A 319 14.57 14.40 3.50
CA GLN A 319 15.88 14.48 4.15
C GLN A 319 16.37 13.12 4.68
N ALA A 320 15.48 12.33 5.29
CA ALA A 320 15.81 10.99 5.75
C ALA A 320 16.14 10.05 4.57
N THR A 321 15.42 10.16 3.45
CA THR A 321 15.71 9.36 2.25
C THR A 321 17.04 9.72 1.58
N SER A 322 17.57 10.93 1.79
CA SER A 322 18.90 11.32 1.33
C SER A 322 20.04 10.88 2.25
N ASP A 323 19.74 10.46 3.49
CA ASP A 323 20.75 9.95 4.42
C ASP A 323 21.13 8.51 4.06
N PHE A 324 22.37 8.34 3.57
CA PHE A 324 22.90 7.05 3.16
C PHE A 324 23.03 6.05 4.32
N GLN A 325 23.42 6.51 5.51
CA GLN A 325 23.61 5.62 6.67
C GLN A 325 22.26 5.07 7.11
N LEU A 326 21.25 5.94 7.19
CA LEU A 326 19.89 5.54 7.49
C LEU A 326 19.35 4.53 6.46
N MET A 327 19.46 4.86 5.17
CA MET A 327 18.93 4.00 4.11
C MET A 327 19.67 2.66 4.04
N LYS A 328 20.95 2.62 4.40
CA LYS A 328 21.71 1.37 4.55
C LYS A 328 21.16 0.51 5.69
N ALA A 329 20.94 1.09 6.87
CA ALA A 329 20.37 0.36 8.02
C ALA A 329 18.96 -0.18 7.73
N VAL A 330 18.11 0.63 7.06
CA VAL A 330 16.78 0.18 6.60
C VAL A 330 16.90 -0.92 5.54
N ALA A 331 17.83 -0.78 4.59
CA ALA A 331 18.06 -1.78 3.54
C ALA A 331 18.52 -3.12 4.11
N GLU A 332 19.41 -3.14 5.10
CA GLU A 332 19.89 -4.37 5.75
C GLU A 332 18.75 -5.20 6.37
N LYS A 333 17.70 -4.54 6.87
CA LYS A 333 16.53 -5.21 7.47
C LYS A 333 15.42 -5.55 6.47
N THR A 334 15.32 -4.80 5.38
CA THR A 334 14.22 -4.93 4.40
C THR A 334 14.61 -5.71 3.14
N ARG A 335 15.90 -5.76 2.78
CA ARG A 335 16.40 -6.53 1.63
C ARG A 335 16.52 -8.00 1.98
N LEU A 336 15.47 -8.74 1.65
CA LEU A 336 15.46 -10.19 1.77
C LEU A 336 16.07 -10.85 0.53
N SER A 337 16.79 -11.96 0.75
CA SER A 337 17.15 -12.87 -0.33
C SER A 337 15.89 -13.47 -0.97
N PRO A 338 15.96 -13.95 -2.23
CA PRO A 338 14.82 -14.61 -2.87
C PRO A 338 14.27 -15.78 -2.05
N SER A 339 15.14 -16.60 -1.44
CA SER A 339 14.75 -17.70 -0.56
C SER A 339 14.07 -17.22 0.72
N GLY A 340 14.59 -16.16 1.34
CA GLY A 340 13.98 -15.57 2.54
C GLY A 340 12.61 -14.96 2.25
N ARG A 341 12.43 -14.29 1.10
CA ARG A 341 11.13 -13.78 0.66
C ARG A 341 10.13 -14.92 0.45
N GLN A 342 10.57 -15.97 -0.23
CA GLN A 342 9.77 -17.15 -0.50
C GLN A 342 9.32 -17.86 0.80
N GLN A 343 10.22 -18.00 1.78
CA GLN A 343 9.89 -18.58 3.08
C GLN A 343 8.83 -17.76 3.83
N ARG A 344 8.89 -16.42 3.77
CA ARG A 344 7.87 -15.57 4.41
C ARG A 344 6.51 -15.69 3.74
N LEU A 345 6.46 -15.83 2.41
CA LEU A 345 5.22 -16.06 1.69
C LEU A 345 4.62 -17.43 2.03
N ALA A 346 5.44 -18.48 2.14
CA ALA A 346 4.99 -19.79 2.58
C ALA A 346 4.42 -19.74 4.01
N ARG A 347 5.12 -19.08 4.94
CA ARG A 347 4.63 -18.88 6.31
C ARG A 347 3.28 -18.17 6.37
N LEU A 348 3.05 -17.13 5.56
CA LEU A 348 1.75 -16.46 5.50
C LEU A 348 0.62 -17.44 5.15
N VAL A 349 0.84 -18.29 4.14
CA VAL A 349 -0.16 -19.28 3.72
C VAL A 349 -0.37 -20.32 4.81
N ASP A 350 0.71 -20.81 5.43
CA ASP A 350 0.65 -21.73 6.56
C ASP A 350 -0.11 -21.12 7.75
N ASP A 351 0.12 -19.86 8.08
CA ASP A 351 -0.55 -19.15 9.17
C ASP A 351 -2.05 -19.01 8.91
N ILE A 352 -2.45 -18.70 7.67
CA ILE A 352 -3.86 -18.66 7.27
C ILE A 352 -4.51 -20.05 7.42
N GLN A 353 -3.81 -21.13 7.04
CA GLN A 353 -4.34 -22.49 7.11
C GLN A 353 -4.38 -23.06 8.54
N ARG A 354 -3.41 -22.71 9.39
CA ARG A 354 -3.31 -23.18 10.78
C ARG A 354 -4.28 -22.46 11.71
N ASN A 355 -4.58 -21.19 11.45
CA ASN A 355 -5.53 -20.44 12.24
C ASN A 355 -6.96 -20.89 11.92
N THR A 356 -7.62 -21.54 12.87
CA THR A 356 -8.97 -22.11 12.72
C THR A 356 -10.00 -21.07 12.27
N ASN A 357 -9.96 -19.86 12.83
CA ASN A 357 -10.91 -18.79 12.50
C ASN A 357 -10.68 -18.23 11.07
N ALA A 358 -9.42 -18.15 10.65
CA ALA A 358 -9.02 -17.70 9.32
C ALA A 358 -9.41 -18.74 8.26
N ARG A 359 -9.06 -20.00 8.50
CA ARG A 359 -9.41 -21.15 7.67
C ARG A 359 -10.93 -21.31 7.54
N PHE A 360 -11.66 -21.23 8.66
CA PHE A 360 -13.12 -21.31 8.65
C PHE A 360 -13.75 -20.22 7.77
N GLU A 361 -13.25 -18.97 7.81
CA GLU A 361 -13.76 -17.92 6.91
C GLU A 361 -13.53 -18.30 5.44
N LEU A 362 -12.34 -18.81 5.10
CA LEU A 362 -11.99 -19.23 3.75
C LEU A 362 -12.92 -20.34 3.25
N GLU A 363 -13.10 -21.39 4.05
CA GLU A 363 -13.93 -22.57 3.75
C GLU A 363 -15.42 -22.23 3.70
N THR A 364 -15.90 -21.29 4.53
CA THR A 364 -17.29 -20.82 4.47
C THR A 364 -17.64 -20.28 3.08
N TRP A 365 -16.69 -19.60 2.43
CA TRP A 365 -16.85 -19.09 1.06
C TRP A 365 -16.56 -20.14 -0.03
N GLY A 366 -16.24 -21.38 0.34
CA GLY A 366 -15.86 -22.45 -0.58
C GLY A 366 -14.50 -22.23 -1.25
N LEU A 367 -13.64 -21.42 -0.64
CA LEU A 367 -12.30 -21.11 -1.16
C LEU A 367 -11.26 -21.99 -0.48
N HIS A 368 -10.31 -22.49 -1.24
CA HIS A 368 -9.16 -23.26 -0.73
C HIS A 368 -7.85 -22.75 -1.33
N PHE A 369 -6.80 -22.71 -0.52
CA PHE A 369 -5.45 -22.43 -1.01
C PHE A 369 -4.90 -23.68 -1.70
N GLY A 370 -4.64 -23.55 -3.00
CA GLY A 370 -3.88 -24.53 -3.77
C GLY A 370 -2.38 -24.30 -3.68
N SER A 371 -1.63 -25.03 -4.50
CA SER A 371 -0.18 -24.88 -4.59
C SER A 371 0.23 -23.50 -5.10
N GLN A 372 1.41 -23.06 -4.70
CA GLN A 372 2.07 -21.92 -5.32
C GLN A 372 2.30 -22.17 -6.82
N ILE A 373 2.09 -21.13 -7.63
CA ILE A 373 2.20 -21.25 -9.08
C ILE A 373 3.67 -21.27 -9.48
N SER A 374 4.06 -22.35 -10.18
CA SER A 374 5.28 -22.39 -10.98
C SER A 374 4.96 -22.05 -12.44
N LEU A 375 5.81 -21.25 -13.06
CA LEU A 375 5.71 -20.87 -14.46
C LEU A 375 6.96 -21.34 -15.21
N THR A 376 6.81 -21.58 -16.50
CA THR A 376 7.97 -21.77 -17.40
C THR A 376 8.30 -20.43 -18.03
N GLY A 377 9.39 -19.81 -17.57
CA GLY A 377 9.99 -18.64 -18.20
C GLY A 377 11.00 -19.04 -19.28
N ARG A 378 11.61 -18.05 -19.92
CA ARG A 378 12.68 -18.26 -20.90
C ARG A 378 13.81 -17.26 -20.67
N ILE A 379 15.05 -17.76 -20.67
CA ILE A 379 16.26 -16.94 -20.64
C ILE A 379 16.57 -16.56 -22.08
N VAL A 380 16.46 -15.28 -22.40
CA VAL A 380 16.79 -14.74 -23.73
C VAL A 380 18.30 -14.86 -23.95
N PRO A 381 18.77 -15.24 -25.16
CA PRO A 381 20.19 -15.26 -25.45
C PRO A 381 20.81 -13.88 -25.26
N SER A 382 22.08 -13.84 -24.83
CA SER A 382 22.82 -12.59 -24.73
C SER A 382 22.93 -11.92 -26.11
N GLU A 383 22.62 -10.64 -26.17
CA GLU A 383 22.78 -9.84 -27.38
C GLU A 383 24.24 -9.48 -27.63
N LYS A 384 24.59 -9.30 -28.90
CA LYS A 384 25.93 -8.85 -29.30
C LYS A 384 25.97 -7.33 -29.30
N ILE A 385 27.03 -6.75 -28.73
CA ILE A 385 27.23 -5.31 -28.70
C ILE A 385 28.10 -4.92 -29.89
N LEU A 386 27.53 -4.18 -30.82
CA LEU A 386 28.24 -3.63 -31.96
C LEU A 386 29.02 -2.39 -31.51
N MET A 387 30.35 -2.44 -31.67
CA MET A 387 31.26 -1.31 -31.47
C MET A 387 31.88 -0.93 -32.82
N GLN A 388 32.61 0.19 -32.91
CA GLN A 388 33.07 0.71 -34.20
C GLN A 388 33.91 -0.31 -34.98
N ASP A 389 34.90 -0.90 -34.32
CA ASP A 389 35.88 -1.80 -34.94
C ASP A 389 35.68 -3.27 -34.53
N HIS A 390 34.76 -3.58 -33.61
CA HIS A 390 34.62 -4.91 -33.03
C HIS A 390 33.17 -5.21 -32.59
N ILE A 391 32.74 -6.46 -32.78
CA ILE A 391 31.52 -7.01 -32.18
C ILE A 391 31.88 -7.67 -30.85
N CYS A 392 31.47 -7.05 -29.74
CA CYS A 392 31.68 -7.57 -28.39
C CYS A 392 30.57 -8.56 -28.01
N GLN A 393 30.95 -9.73 -27.52
CA GLN A 393 30.03 -10.67 -26.87
C GLN A 393 30.25 -10.58 -25.37
N PRO A 394 29.31 -10.00 -24.62
CA PRO A 394 29.50 -9.76 -23.20
C PRO A 394 29.51 -11.08 -22.42
N VAL A 395 30.45 -11.22 -21.48
CA VAL A 395 30.59 -12.43 -20.65
C VAL A 395 29.43 -12.53 -19.66
N SER A 396 28.92 -11.39 -19.20
CA SER A 396 27.71 -11.28 -18.38
C SER A 396 26.63 -10.54 -19.16
N ALA A 397 25.42 -11.13 -19.22
CA ALA A 397 24.30 -10.54 -19.95
C ALA A 397 23.86 -9.15 -19.43
N ALA A 398 24.18 -8.82 -18.18
CA ALA A 398 23.71 -7.60 -17.52
C ALA A 398 24.81 -6.58 -17.19
N ASP A 399 26.09 -6.93 -17.38
CA ASP A 399 27.22 -6.02 -17.16
C ASP A 399 28.34 -6.31 -18.15
N TRP A 400 28.51 -5.41 -19.10
CA TRP A 400 29.55 -5.46 -20.14
C TRP A 400 30.64 -4.42 -19.92
N SER A 401 30.67 -3.73 -18.77
CA SER A 401 31.56 -2.58 -18.52
C SER A 401 33.04 -2.95 -18.67
N LYS A 402 33.40 -4.18 -18.31
CA LYS A 402 34.76 -4.71 -18.48
C LYS A 402 35.07 -5.05 -19.93
N ASP A 403 34.09 -5.60 -20.64
CA ASP A 403 34.24 -6.14 -21.99
C ASP A 403 34.36 -5.01 -23.04
N ILE A 404 33.73 -3.85 -22.78
CA ILE A 404 33.79 -2.69 -23.69
C ILE A 404 34.94 -1.72 -23.40
N ARG A 405 35.71 -1.92 -22.33
CA ARG A 405 36.70 -0.93 -21.84
C ARG A 405 37.77 -0.59 -22.89
N THR A 406 38.12 -1.54 -23.76
CA THR A 406 39.13 -1.39 -24.81
C THR A 406 38.53 -1.19 -26.20
N CYS A 407 37.20 -1.12 -26.30
CA CYS A 407 36.50 -0.98 -27.58
C CYS A 407 36.25 0.49 -27.91
N LYS A 408 36.42 0.86 -29.18
CA LYS A 408 36.05 2.19 -29.67
C LYS A 408 34.55 2.32 -29.82
N ILE A 409 34.00 3.46 -29.39
CA ILE A 409 32.56 3.73 -29.47
C ILE A 409 32.12 3.91 -30.93
N LEU A 410 30.90 3.46 -31.27
CA LEU A 410 30.36 3.48 -32.64
C LEU A 410 30.47 4.83 -33.34
N ASN A 411 30.20 5.91 -32.61
CA ASN A 411 30.31 7.27 -33.11
C ASN A 411 30.83 8.17 -32.00
N ALA A 412 32.07 8.61 -32.14
CA ALA A 412 32.70 9.59 -31.26
C ALA A 412 32.84 10.92 -32.02
N GLN A 413 32.23 11.99 -31.50
CA GLN A 413 32.58 13.34 -31.93
C GLN A 413 33.78 13.80 -31.11
N SER A 414 34.76 14.44 -31.74
CA SER A 414 35.93 14.95 -31.03
C SER A 414 35.57 16.20 -30.21
N LEU A 415 36.14 16.31 -29.01
CA LEU A 415 35.97 17.47 -28.14
C LEU A 415 37.14 18.44 -28.34
N ASN A 416 36.93 19.38 -29.27
CA ASN A 416 37.99 20.27 -29.73
C ASN A 416 38.09 21.56 -28.89
N THR A 417 36.94 22.15 -28.55
CA THR A 417 36.89 23.45 -27.86
C THR A 417 36.01 23.35 -26.63
N TRP A 418 36.63 23.38 -25.44
CA TRP A 418 35.93 23.26 -24.17
C TRP A 418 36.72 23.93 -23.04
N LEU A 419 36.06 24.10 -21.89
CA LEU A 419 36.57 24.81 -20.73
C LEU A 419 36.51 23.91 -19.49
N ILE A 420 37.52 23.98 -18.63
CA ILE A 420 37.47 23.41 -17.27
C ILE A 420 37.48 24.56 -16.28
N LEU A 421 36.45 24.65 -15.44
CA LEU A 421 36.42 25.60 -14.33
C LEU A 421 36.84 24.89 -13.05
N CYS A 422 37.96 25.28 -12.48
CA CYS A 422 38.44 24.77 -11.20
C CYS A 422 38.84 25.91 -10.26
N SER A 423 38.83 25.64 -8.96
CA SER A 423 39.41 26.57 -7.98
C SER A 423 40.92 26.40 -7.92
N ASP A 424 41.67 27.46 -7.60
CA ASP A 424 43.14 27.44 -7.48
C ASP A 424 43.64 26.33 -6.55
N ARG A 425 42.88 26.02 -5.50
CA ARG A 425 43.21 24.95 -4.52
C ARG A 425 43.11 23.54 -5.10
N THR A 426 42.48 23.38 -6.26
CA THR A 426 42.16 22.09 -6.89
C THR A 426 42.82 21.92 -8.26
N GLU A 427 43.72 22.81 -8.66
CA GLU A 427 44.38 22.79 -9.98
C GLU A 427 45.07 21.43 -10.25
N HIS A 428 45.86 20.94 -9.29
CA HIS A 428 46.52 19.62 -9.42
C HIS A 428 45.53 18.45 -9.56
N VAL A 429 44.31 18.57 -9.01
CA VAL A 429 43.25 17.56 -9.18
C VAL A 429 42.65 17.66 -10.58
N ALA A 430 42.47 18.88 -11.10
CA ALA A 430 41.98 19.13 -12.45
C ALA A 430 42.96 18.61 -13.52
N GLU A 431 44.27 18.81 -13.33
CA GLU A 431 45.30 18.25 -14.22
C GLU A 431 45.31 16.72 -14.20
N SER A 432 45.25 16.11 -13.01
CA SER A 432 45.18 14.65 -12.85
C SER A 432 43.93 14.06 -13.52
N PHE A 433 42.78 14.74 -13.35
CA PHE A 433 41.54 14.39 -14.03
C PHE A 433 41.66 14.51 -15.55
N LEU A 434 42.21 15.61 -16.07
CA LEU A 434 42.39 15.83 -17.51
C LEU A 434 43.27 14.73 -18.13
N ASN A 435 44.38 14.39 -17.47
CA ASN A 435 45.26 13.31 -17.91
C ASN A 435 44.54 11.95 -17.93
N CYS A 436 43.75 11.66 -16.90
CA CYS A 436 42.96 10.44 -16.84
C CYS A 436 41.88 10.40 -17.92
N LEU A 437 41.16 11.51 -18.12
CA LEU A 437 40.10 11.66 -19.11
C LEU A 437 40.65 11.43 -20.52
N ARG A 438 41.74 12.10 -20.91
CA ARG A 438 42.34 11.95 -22.23
C ARG A 438 42.84 10.53 -22.47
N ARG A 439 43.45 9.90 -21.47
CA ARG A 439 43.92 8.51 -21.55
C ARG A 439 42.77 7.53 -21.80
N VAL A 440 41.68 7.64 -21.04
CA VAL A 440 40.51 6.75 -21.18
C VAL A 440 39.75 7.05 -22.47
N ALA A 441 39.52 8.34 -22.78
CA ALA A 441 38.85 8.79 -23.98
C ALA A 441 39.55 8.30 -25.26
N GLY A 442 40.89 8.40 -25.31
CA GLY A 442 41.69 7.91 -26.42
C GLY A 442 41.49 6.40 -26.69
N SER A 443 41.47 5.58 -25.64
CA SER A 443 41.19 4.12 -25.79
C SER A 443 39.78 3.82 -26.30
N MET A 444 38.82 4.71 -26.07
CA MET A 444 37.44 4.60 -26.54
C MET A 444 37.21 5.23 -27.92
N GLY A 445 38.25 5.76 -28.57
CA GLY A 445 38.12 6.48 -29.84
C GLY A 445 37.53 7.88 -29.71
N PHE A 446 37.39 8.40 -28.49
CA PHE A 446 36.94 9.77 -28.22
C PHE A 446 38.16 10.68 -28.10
N ASN A 447 38.42 11.50 -29.12
CA ASN A 447 39.52 12.45 -29.06
C ASN A 447 39.14 13.67 -28.21
N VAL A 448 39.97 14.00 -27.23
CA VAL A 448 39.78 15.14 -26.32
C VAL A 448 41.02 16.03 -26.39
N ASP A 449 40.84 17.22 -26.95
CA ASP A 449 41.88 18.23 -27.03
C ASP A 449 42.05 18.96 -25.69
N TYR A 450 43.12 19.76 -25.56
CA TYR A 450 43.37 20.49 -24.33
C TYR A 450 42.28 21.57 -24.10
N PRO A 451 41.67 21.61 -22.92
CA PRO A 451 40.70 22.64 -22.57
C PRO A 451 41.40 23.98 -22.38
N LYS A 452 40.60 25.04 -22.45
CA LYS A 452 40.95 26.31 -21.83
C LYS A 452 40.65 26.19 -20.32
N MET A 453 41.66 26.40 -19.48
CA MET A 453 41.49 26.47 -18.01
C MET A 453 41.10 27.88 -17.60
#